data_AF-A0A0F9HP92-F1
#
_entry.id   AF-A0A0F9HP92-F1
#
_cell.length_a   1.000
_cell.length_b   1.000
_cell.length_c   1.000
_cell.angle_alpha   90.00
_cell.angle_beta   90.00
_cell.angle_gamma   90.00
#
_symmetry.space_group_name_H-M   'P 1'
#
loop_
_entity.id
_entity.type
_entity.pdbx_description
1 polymer ?
#
loop_
_entity_poly.entity_id
_entity_poly.type
_entity_poly.pdbx_seq_one_letter_code
_entity_poly.pdbx_strand_id
1 'polypeptide(L)' 'MGRSAESKLDRADFLNEKASKLRKKDPDSARELDALARASRKSAIKQLKRRPKRKGSNSAVVLGG' A
#
# COMPACT_ATOMS: atom_id res chain seq x y z
N MET A 1 -8.35 -4.50 9.90
CA MET A 1 -8.06 -3.39 8.96
C MET A 1 -6.94 -3.84 8.01
N GLY A 2 -7.27 -3.99 6.73
CA GLY A 2 -6.57 -4.89 5.79
C GLY A 2 -5.15 -4.49 5.43
N ARG A 3 -4.22 -5.46 5.44
CA ARG A 3 -2.83 -5.29 4.98
C ARG A 3 -2.67 -5.51 3.46
N SER A 4 -3.75 -5.73 2.72
CA SER A 4 -3.74 -5.94 1.27
C SER A 4 -3.35 -4.65 0.52
N ALA A 5 -3.01 -4.79 -0.77
CA ALA A 5 -2.75 -3.65 -1.63
C ALA A 5 -4.02 -2.81 -1.86
N GLU A 6 -5.18 -3.45 -2.09
CA GLU A 6 -6.49 -2.78 -2.24
C GLU A 6 -6.83 -1.93 -1.02
N SER A 7 -6.75 -2.48 0.19
CA SER A 7 -7.07 -1.72 1.40
C SER A 7 -6.16 -0.50 1.61
N LYS A 8 -4.93 -0.53 1.08
CA LYS A 8 -4.02 0.63 1.07
C LYS A 8 -4.36 1.65 -0.02
N LEU A 9 -4.93 1.23 -1.14
CA LEU A 9 -5.44 2.12 -2.19
C LEU A 9 -6.72 2.80 -1.72
N ASP A 10 -7.68 2.06 -1.18
CA ASP A 10 -8.94 2.60 -0.63
C ASP A 10 -8.66 3.66 0.44
N ARG A 11 -7.71 3.39 1.35
CA ARG A 11 -7.29 4.35 2.36
C ARG A 11 -6.67 5.61 1.74
N ALA A 12 -5.91 5.47 0.67
CA ALA A 12 -5.31 6.63 0.01
C ALA A 12 -6.36 7.50 -0.68
N ASP A 13 -7.35 6.90 -1.31
CA ASP A 13 -8.43 7.63 -1.99
C ASP A 13 -9.30 8.37 -0.98
N PHE A 14 -9.63 7.73 0.14
CA PHE A 14 -10.31 8.39 1.26
C PHE A 14 -9.53 9.60 1.82
N LEU A 15 -8.21 9.47 1.98
CA LEU A 15 -7.36 10.56 2.46
C LEU A 15 -7.28 11.71 1.46
N ASN A 16 -7.16 11.41 0.16
CA ASN A 16 -7.18 12.42 -0.90
C ASN A 16 -8.51 13.17 -0.99
N GLU A 17 -9.63 12.46 -0.84
CA GLU A 17 -10.96 13.07 -0.84
C GLU A 17 -11.11 14.04 0.33
N LYS A 18 -10.66 13.63 1.53
CA LYS A 18 -10.62 14.50 2.71
C LYS A 18 -9.70 15.69 2.53
N ALA A 19 -8.50 15.48 2.00
CA ALA A 19 -7.55 16.56 1.71
C ALA A 19 -8.16 17.59 0.73
N SER A 20 -8.85 17.12 -0.30
CA SER A 20 -9.50 17.98 -1.29
C SER A 20 -10.60 18.85 -0.69
N LYS A 21 -11.39 18.29 0.23
CA LYS A 21 -12.42 19.04 0.99
C LYS A 21 -11.80 20.05 1.96
N LEU A 22 -10.67 19.71 2.58
CA LEU A 22 -9.97 20.58 3.53
C LEU A 22 -9.13 21.67 2.85
N ARG A 23 -8.67 21.49 1.61
CA ARG A 23 -7.70 22.37 0.93
C ARG A 23 -8.04 23.85 0.96
N LYS A 24 -9.34 24.18 0.90
CA LYS A 24 -9.85 25.56 0.95
C LYS A 24 -9.93 26.14 2.37
N LYS A 25 -10.09 25.29 3.38
CA LYS A 25 -10.29 25.68 4.78
C LYS A 25 -8.99 25.66 5.58
N ASP A 26 -8.19 24.62 5.39
CA ASP A 26 -6.89 24.42 6.02
C ASP A 26 -5.95 23.71 5.02
N PRO A 27 -5.10 24.48 4.33
CA PRO A 27 -4.19 23.93 3.33
C PRO A 27 -3.05 23.11 3.93
N ASP A 28 -2.67 23.34 5.19
CA ASP A 28 -1.57 22.61 5.82
C ASP A 28 -2.02 21.23 6.28
N SER A 29 -3.20 21.13 6.92
CA SER A 29 -3.83 19.84 7.19
C SER A 29 -4.11 19.04 5.91
N ALA A 30 -4.48 19.73 4.81
CA ALA A 30 -4.66 19.07 3.52
C ALA A 30 -3.35 18.51 2.95
N ARG A 31 -2.21 19.22 3.12
CA ARG A 31 -0.89 18.73 2.71
C ARG A 31 -0.47 17.48 3.49
N GLU A 32 -0.74 17.44 4.78
CA GLU A 32 -0.46 16.26 5.60
C GLU A 32 -1.26 15.04 5.15
N LEU A 33 -2.56 15.22 4.86
CA LEU A 33 -3.41 14.16 4.33
C LEU A 33 -2.97 13.68 2.94
N ASP A 34 -2.60 14.61 2.05
CA ASP A 34 -2.02 14.30 0.73
C ASP A 34 -0.73 13.48 0.88
N ALA A 35 0.14 13.80 1.85
CA ALA A 35 1.37 13.06 2.11
C ALA A 35 1.08 11.62 2.59
N LEU A 36 0.11 11.45 3.49
CA LEU A 36 -0.32 10.13 3.97
C LEU A 36 -0.95 9.28 2.85
N ALA A 37 -1.74 9.91 1.97
CA ALA A 37 -2.29 9.26 0.79
C ALA A 37 -1.19 8.76 -0.16
N ARG A 38 -0.18 9.60 -0.44
CA ARG A 38 1.00 9.24 -1.25
C ARG A 38 1.78 8.08 -0.65
N ALA A 39 2.04 8.11 0.66
CA ALA A 39 2.73 7.02 1.36
C ALA A 39 1.98 5.69 1.26
N SER A 40 0.64 5.74 1.36
CA SER A 40 -0.22 4.56 1.25
C SER A 40 -0.21 3.99 -0.17
N ARG A 41 -0.36 4.83 -1.20
CA ARG A 41 -0.23 4.41 -2.62
C ARG A 41 1.14 3.81 -2.92
N LYS A 42 2.21 4.47 -2.49
CA LYS A 42 3.58 3.95 -2.70
C LYS A 42 3.76 2.57 -2.09
N SER A 43 3.20 2.35 -0.90
CA SER A 43 3.22 1.06 -0.22
C SER A 43 2.40 0.00 -0.93
N ALA A 44 1.20 0.34 -1.41
CA ALA A 44 0.35 -0.54 -2.22
C ALA A 44 1.06 -0.95 -3.52
N ILE A 45 1.60 0.02 -4.25
CA ILE A 45 2.36 -0.21 -5.48
C ILE A 45 3.57 -1.08 -5.21
N LYS A 46 4.31 -0.84 -4.12
CA LYS A 46 5.46 -1.69 -3.74
C LYS A 46 5.02 -3.12 -3.45
N GLN A 47 3.86 -3.32 -2.84
CA GLN A 47 3.31 -4.66 -2.57
C GLN A 47 2.87 -5.36 -3.86
N LEU A 48 2.23 -4.64 -4.79
CA LEU A 48 1.85 -5.17 -6.11
C LEU A 48 3.09 -5.49 -6.97
N LYS A 49 4.10 -4.62 -6.95
CA LYS A 49 5.36 -4.81 -7.67
C LYS A 49 6.24 -5.92 -7.09
N ARG A 50 6.12 -6.22 -5.79
CA ARG A 50 6.77 -7.40 -5.22
C ARG A 50 6.10 -8.62 -5.81
N ARG A 51 6.71 -9.17 -6.88
CA ARG A 51 6.51 -10.57 -7.26
C ARG A 51 6.58 -11.39 -5.96
N PRO A 52 5.56 -12.18 -5.62
CA PRO A 52 5.69 -13.09 -4.49
C PRO A 52 6.94 -13.91 -4.75
N LYS A 53 7.90 -13.92 -3.80
CA LYS A 53 8.99 -14.89 -3.84
C LYS A 53 8.28 -16.23 -3.95
N ARG A 54 8.35 -16.88 -5.11
CA ARG A 54 7.90 -18.26 -5.25
C ARG A 54 8.55 -18.98 -4.09
N LYS A 55 7.76 -19.52 -3.14
CA LYS A 55 8.30 -20.45 -2.16
C LYS A 55 9.03 -21.47 -3.01
N GLY A 56 10.36 -21.49 -2.93
CA GLY A 56 11.13 -22.55 -3.55
C GLY A 56 10.48 -23.83 -3.05
N SER A 57 9.94 -24.61 -3.97
CA SER A 57 9.56 -25.97 -3.70
C SER A 57 10.85 -26.68 -3.30
N ASN A 58 11.21 -26.62 -2.03
CA ASN A 58 12.15 -27.56 -1.44
C ASN A 58 11.41 -28.89 -1.25
N SER A 59 10.91 -29.44 -2.35
CA SER A 59 10.83 -30.88 -2.53
C SER A 59 12.28 -31.36 -2.69
N ALA A 60 13.05 -31.30 -1.61
CA ALA A 60 14.27 -32.09 -1.51
C ALA A 60 13.84 -33.55 -1.33
N VAL A 61 13.39 -34.14 -2.43
CA VAL A 61 13.44 -35.57 -2.63
C VAL A 61 14.91 -35.88 -2.86
N VAL A 62 15.62 -36.23 -1.80
CA VAL A 62 16.87 -37.00 -1.91
C VAL A 62 16.67 -38.26 -1.08
N LEU A 63 16.00 -39.22 -1.72
CA LEU A 63 16.25 -40.63 -1.52
C LEU A 63 17.70 -40.90 -1.97
N GLY A 64 18.52 -41.49 -1.12
CA GLY A 64 19.76 -42.15 -1.54
C GLY A 64 20.96 -41.85 -0.65
N GLY A 65 21.36 -42.84 0.14
CA GLY A 65 22.58 -42.89 0.96
C GLY A 65 22.42 -43.87 2.10
#